data_AF-A0A251UUZ7-F1
#
_entry.id   AF-A0A251UUZ7-F1
#
_cell.length_a   1.000
_cell.length_b   1.000
_cell.length_c   1.000
_cell.angle_alpha   90.00
_cell.angle_beta   90.00
_cell.angle_gamma   90.00
#
_symmetry.space_group_name_H-M   'P 1'
#
loop_
_entity.id
_entity.type
_entity.pdbx_description
1 polymer ?
#
loop_
_entity_poly.entity_id
_entity_poly.type
_entity_poly.pdbx_seq_one_letter_code
_entity_poly.pdbx_strand_id
1 'polypeptide(L)'
;MTRRYWNINLEEMMEARFHFSHGTRKWNPKISPYISTKRKDTHITNLTRTAYFLSEACDWVFDVASRGKQFLIVGTKNKEADSVAWAAITAQCHHINKKWLGGMLTNWSTTETRLHKFRDLRNEQKTGGLFSHKTI
;
A
#
# COMPACT_ATOMS: atom_id res chain seq x y z
N MET A 1 -7.29 19.39 -22.54
CA MET A 1 -6.79 18.40 -21.57
C MET A 1 -5.57 17.73 -22.17
N THR A 2 -4.41 17.83 -21.54
CA THR A 2 -3.17 17.18 -21.99
C THR A 2 -3.34 15.67 -21.83
N ARG A 3 -3.16 14.89 -22.91
CA ARG A 3 -3.22 13.43 -22.84
C ARG A 3 -2.00 12.93 -22.08
N ARG A 4 -2.23 12.27 -20.93
CA ARG A 4 -1.20 11.66 -20.10
C ARG A 4 -1.03 10.20 -20.52
N TYR A 5 0.19 9.69 -20.42
CA TYR A 5 0.52 8.31 -20.75
C TYR A 5 1.29 7.68 -19.59
N TRP A 6 0.95 6.44 -19.30
CA TRP A 6 1.57 5.62 -18.26
C TRP A 6 2.27 4.43 -18.91
N ASN A 7 3.44 4.04 -18.39
CA ASN A 7 4.16 2.88 -18.87
C ASN A 7 3.48 1.60 -18.35
N ILE A 8 2.50 1.10 -19.10
CA ILE A 8 1.74 -0.12 -18.81
C ILE A 8 1.77 -1.00 -20.06
N ASN A 9 2.58 -2.07 -20.04
CA ASN A 9 2.66 -3.04 -21.13
C ASN A 9 2.04 -4.39 -20.71
N LEU A 10 1.19 -4.95 -21.57
CA LEU A 10 0.58 -6.28 -21.37
C LEU A 10 1.64 -7.39 -21.31
N GLU A 11 2.73 -7.27 -22.08
CA GLU A 11 3.82 -8.26 -22.08
C GLU A 11 4.53 -8.28 -20.72
N GLU A 12 4.92 -7.12 -20.20
CA GLU A 12 5.54 -6.98 -18.87
C GLU A 12 4.61 -7.52 -17.77
N MET A 13 3.30 -7.25 -17.84
CA MET A 13 2.33 -7.78 -16.88
C MET A 13 2.20 -9.31 -16.97
N MET A 14 2.34 -9.90 -18.16
CA MET A 14 2.37 -11.34 -18.34
C MET A 14 3.63 -11.96 -17.76
N GLU A 15 4.80 -11.38 -18.02
CA GLU A 15 6.10 -11.82 -17.50
C GLU A 15 6.16 -11.73 -15.97
N ALA A 16 5.65 -10.63 -15.41
CA ALA A 16 5.50 -10.41 -13.97
C ALA A 16 4.39 -11.27 -13.33
N ARG A 17 3.68 -12.09 -14.13
CA ARG A 17 2.68 -13.07 -13.67
C ARG A 17 1.46 -12.47 -12.96
N PHE A 18 1.06 -11.24 -13.32
CA PHE A 18 -0.10 -10.56 -12.70
C PHE A 18 -1.45 -11.25 -12.94
N HIS A 19 -1.52 -12.10 -13.96
CA HIS A 19 -2.74 -12.81 -14.35
C HIS A 19 -3.08 -14.00 -13.43
N PHE A 20 -2.13 -14.49 -12.62
CA PHE A 20 -2.40 -15.58 -11.69
C PHE A 20 -3.06 -15.07 -10.40
N SER A 21 -4.25 -15.59 -10.12
CA SER A 21 -5.00 -15.29 -8.89
C SER A 21 -4.92 -16.44 -7.87
N HIS A 22 -5.72 -16.35 -6.81
CA HIS A 22 -5.90 -17.42 -5.85
C HIS A 22 -6.62 -18.63 -6.46
N GLY A 23 -6.46 -19.78 -5.80
CA GLY A 23 -7.17 -21.00 -6.14
C GLY A 23 -8.68 -20.84 -6.03
N THR A 24 -9.42 -21.61 -6.83
CA THR A 24 -10.87 -21.52 -7.01
C THR A 24 -11.70 -21.77 -5.75
N ARG A 25 -11.12 -22.35 -4.69
CA ARG A 25 -11.79 -22.49 -3.38
C ARG A 25 -11.77 -21.22 -2.52
N LYS A 26 -10.84 -20.30 -2.79
CA LYS A 26 -10.63 -19.05 -2.03
C LYS A 26 -10.88 -17.83 -2.93
N TRP A 27 -12.06 -17.78 -3.55
CA TRP A 27 -12.46 -16.68 -4.44
C TRP A 27 -13.76 -16.02 -3.95
N ASN A 28 -13.95 -14.76 -4.31
CA ASN A 28 -15.17 -14.00 -4.04
C ASN A 28 -16.02 -13.92 -5.32
N PRO A 29 -17.28 -14.40 -5.33
CA PRO A 29 -18.14 -14.36 -6.52
C PRO A 29 -18.27 -12.98 -7.19
N LYS A 30 -18.15 -11.90 -6.41
CA LYS A 30 -18.19 -10.52 -6.93
C LYS A 30 -17.04 -10.19 -7.88
N ILE A 31 -15.95 -10.97 -7.86
CA ILE A 31 -14.81 -10.76 -8.78
C ILE A 31 -15.02 -11.45 -10.14
N SER A 32 -16.12 -12.18 -10.33
CA SER A 32 -16.46 -12.87 -11.59
C SER A 32 -16.27 -11.99 -12.83
N PRO A 33 -16.70 -10.71 -12.86
CA PRO A 33 -16.50 -9.85 -14.03
C PRO A 33 -15.02 -9.61 -14.39
N TYR A 34 -14.09 -9.72 -13.43
CA TYR A 34 -12.66 -9.46 -13.65
C TYR A 34 -11.86 -10.72 -13.97
N ILE A 35 -12.50 -11.90 -13.92
CA ILE A 35 -11.90 -13.18 -14.28
C ILE A 35 -12.09 -13.40 -15.79
N SER A 36 -11.00 -13.78 -16.46
CA SER A 36 -11.01 -14.13 -17.89
C SER A 36 -11.35 -15.61 -18.09
N THR A 37 -10.69 -16.51 -17.37
CA THR A 37 -10.87 -17.96 -17.49
C THR A 37 -10.39 -18.68 -16.23
N LYS A 38 -10.63 -19.99 -16.14
CA LYS A 38 -10.14 -20.88 -15.07
C LYS A 38 -9.23 -21.94 -15.69
N ARG A 39 -8.04 -22.15 -15.12
CA ARG A 39 -7.10 -23.20 -15.54
C ARG A 39 -6.54 -23.91 -14.32
N LYS A 40 -6.60 -25.26 -14.29
CA LYS A 40 -6.04 -26.10 -13.20
C LYS A 40 -6.36 -25.55 -11.80
N ASP A 41 -7.66 -25.33 -11.54
CA ASP A 41 -8.19 -24.79 -10.28
C ASP A 41 -7.70 -23.42 -9.84
N THR A 42 -7.13 -22.63 -10.75
CA THR A 42 -6.74 -21.23 -10.52
C THR A 42 -7.52 -20.30 -11.45
N HIS A 43 -8.01 -19.19 -10.91
CA HIS A 43 -8.63 -18.14 -11.72
C HIS A 43 -7.55 -17.30 -12.41
N ILE A 44 -7.78 -16.97 -13.67
CA ILE A 44 -6.91 -16.09 -14.46
C ILE A 44 -7.59 -14.73 -14.58
N THR A 45 -6.95 -13.69 -14.07
CA THR A 45 -7.44 -12.31 -14.10
C THR A 45 -7.30 -11.72 -15.50
N ASN A 46 -8.27 -10.90 -15.93
CA ASN A 46 -8.21 -10.19 -17.21
C ASN A 46 -7.19 -9.03 -17.16
N LEU A 47 -6.03 -9.20 -17.80
CA LEU A 47 -4.97 -8.18 -17.82
C LEU A 47 -5.35 -6.91 -18.57
N THR A 48 -6.17 -6.99 -19.63
CA THR A 48 -6.65 -5.81 -20.35
C THR A 48 -7.48 -4.91 -19.43
N ARG A 49 -8.36 -5.51 -18.62
CA ARG A 49 -9.11 -4.76 -17.59
C ARG A 49 -8.18 -4.20 -16.51
N THR A 50 -7.21 -4.99 -16.04
CA THR A 50 -6.22 -4.52 -15.06
C THR A 50 -5.43 -3.32 -15.60
N ALA A 51 -4.99 -3.35 -16.85
CA ALA A 51 -4.26 -2.25 -17.48
C ALA A 51 -5.10 -0.98 -17.58
N TYR A 52 -6.38 -1.12 -17.96
CA TYR A 52 -7.33 -0.01 -17.99
C TYR A 52 -7.51 0.63 -16.60
N PHE A 53 -7.84 -0.16 -15.58
CA PHE A 53 -8.04 0.36 -14.22
C PHE A 53 -6.75 0.91 -13.59
N LEU A 54 -5.59 0.33 -13.94
CA LEU A 54 -4.31 0.85 -13.49
C LEU A 54 -4.03 2.24 -14.10
N SER A 55 -4.35 2.44 -15.37
CA SER A 55 -4.25 3.76 -16.01
C SER A 55 -5.15 4.79 -15.32
N GLU A 56 -6.42 4.46 -15.08
CA GLU A 56 -7.35 5.36 -14.38
C GLU A 56 -6.89 5.68 -12.97
N ALA A 57 -6.36 4.68 -12.25
CA ALA A 57 -5.80 4.88 -10.92
C ALA A 57 -4.58 5.81 -10.94
N CYS A 58 -3.67 5.64 -11.90
CA CYS A 58 -2.52 6.53 -12.07
C CYS A 58 -2.94 7.97 -12.39
N ASP A 59 -3.93 8.16 -13.27
CA ASP A 59 -4.49 9.48 -13.55
C ASP A 59 -5.06 10.15 -12.29
N TRP A 60 -5.84 9.40 -11.50
CA TRP A 60 -6.40 9.91 -10.26
C TRP A 60 -5.32 10.25 -9.22
N VAL A 61 -4.34 9.37 -9.03
CA VAL A 61 -3.21 9.60 -8.12
C VAL A 61 -2.43 10.84 -8.54
N PHE A 62 -2.17 11.01 -9.85
CA PHE A 62 -1.49 12.18 -10.37
C PHE A 62 -2.27 13.47 -10.07
N ASP A 63 -3.58 13.48 -10.34
CA ASP A 63 -4.41 14.65 -10.08
C ASP A 63 -4.47 14.98 -8.58
N VAL A 64 -4.58 13.98 -7.70
CA VAL A 64 -4.58 14.17 -6.24
C VAL A 64 -3.23 14.67 -5.74
N ALA A 65 -2.13 14.12 -6.26
CA ALA A 65 -0.77 14.54 -5.93
C ALA A 65 -0.48 15.98 -6.39
N SER A 66 -0.94 16.36 -7.59
CA SER A 66 -0.80 17.72 -8.13
C SER A 66 -1.47 18.79 -7.26
N ARG A 67 -2.46 18.38 -6.45
CA ARG A 67 -3.17 19.24 -5.48
C ARG A 67 -2.51 19.24 -4.09
N GLY A 68 -1.33 18.63 -3.94
CA GLY A 68 -0.56 18.60 -2.69
C GLY A 68 -1.18 17.73 -1.59
N LYS A 69 -2.06 16.79 -1.94
CA LYS A 69 -2.68 15.87 -0.96
C LYS A 69 -1.68 14.80 -0.53
N GLN A 70 -1.90 14.25 0.66
CA GLN A 70 -1.04 13.25 1.27
C GLN A 70 -1.51 11.83 0.93
N PHE A 71 -0.56 10.90 0.80
CA PHE A 71 -0.83 9.49 0.51
C PHE A 71 -0.35 8.59 1.65
N LEU A 72 -1.11 7.52 1.88
CA LEU A 72 -0.78 6.45 2.80
C LEU A 72 -0.74 5.12 2.04
N ILE A 73 0.44 4.49 2.00
CA ILE A 73 0.64 3.17 1.37
C ILE A 73 0.62 2.09 2.45
N VAL A 74 -0.18 1.05 2.26
CA VAL A 74 -0.43 0.03 3.28
C VAL A 74 -0.17 -1.36 2.72
N GLY A 75 0.66 -2.13 3.41
CA GLY A 75 0.81 -3.55 3.14
C GLY A 75 1.58 -4.23 4.25
N THR A 76 0.89 -5.07 5.00
CA THR A 76 1.37 -5.64 6.26
C THR A 76 1.82 -7.09 6.12
N LYS A 77 1.70 -7.68 4.92
CA LYS A 77 2.14 -9.06 4.69
C LYS A 77 3.66 -9.10 4.63
N ASN A 78 4.27 -10.13 5.23
CA ASN A 78 5.72 -10.27 5.28
C ASN A 78 6.41 -10.17 3.91
N LYS A 79 5.77 -10.67 2.83
CA LYS A 79 6.32 -10.61 1.47
C LYS A 79 6.21 -9.23 0.80
N GLU A 80 5.36 -8.36 1.31
CA GLU A 80 5.00 -7.07 0.71
C GLU A 80 5.53 -5.89 1.54
N ALA A 81 5.80 -6.12 2.83
CA ALA A 81 6.16 -5.08 3.80
C ALA A 81 7.38 -4.24 3.41
N ASP A 82 8.44 -4.90 2.93
CA ASP A 82 9.67 -4.19 2.56
C ASP A 82 9.48 -3.41 1.25
N SER A 83 8.78 -3.98 0.28
CA SER A 83 8.42 -3.30 -0.98
C SER A 83 7.54 -2.07 -0.73
N VAL A 84 6.59 -2.15 0.21
CA VAL A 84 5.73 -1.02 0.58
C VAL A 84 6.53 0.11 1.23
N ALA A 85 7.42 -0.23 2.17
CA ALA A 85 8.27 0.79 2.80
C ALA A 85 9.19 1.45 1.78
N TRP A 86 9.83 0.66 0.91
CA TRP A 86 10.71 1.18 -0.14
C TRP A 86 9.97 2.10 -1.13
N ALA A 87 8.79 1.68 -1.59
CA ALA A 87 7.97 2.47 -2.51
C ALA A 87 7.54 3.81 -1.88
N ALA A 88 7.11 3.79 -0.61
CA ALA A 88 6.70 5.00 0.09
C ALA A 88 7.84 5.96 0.37
N ILE A 89 9.03 5.46 0.74
CA ILE A 89 10.22 6.30 0.93
C ILE A 89 10.63 6.95 -0.39
N THR A 90 10.68 6.17 -1.48
CA THR A 90 11.00 6.67 -2.82
C THR A 90 10.00 7.73 -3.28
N ALA A 91 8.71 7.51 -3.03
CA ALA A 91 7.63 8.45 -3.37
C ALA A 91 7.42 9.56 -2.34
N GLN A 92 8.21 9.64 -1.27
CA GLN A 92 8.07 10.59 -0.15
C GLN A 92 6.66 10.61 0.48
N CYS A 93 6.03 9.44 0.57
CA CYS A 93 4.69 9.24 1.12
C CYS A 93 4.72 8.54 2.49
N HIS A 94 3.60 8.58 3.22
CA HIS A 94 3.45 7.83 4.47
C HIS A 94 3.19 6.35 4.19
N HIS A 95 3.61 5.47 5.10
CA HIS A 95 3.34 4.03 4.97
C HIS A 95 3.09 3.30 6.29
N ILE A 96 2.41 2.16 6.17
CA ILE A 96 2.26 1.15 7.22
C ILE A 96 2.63 -0.21 6.64
N ASN A 97 3.79 -0.72 7.02
CA ASN A 97 4.32 -2.02 6.59
C ASN A 97 4.40 -3.08 7.70
N LYS A 98 4.14 -2.68 8.96
CA LYS A 98 4.06 -3.59 10.11
C LYS A 98 2.61 -3.84 10.47
N LYS A 99 2.24 -3.79 11.75
CA LYS A 99 0.86 -4.00 12.20
C LYS A 99 0.02 -2.74 11.96
N TRP A 100 -1.10 -2.88 11.25
CA TRP A 100 -2.14 -1.87 11.22
C TRP A 100 -2.94 -1.91 12.53
N LEU A 101 -2.92 -0.83 13.30
CA LEU A 101 -3.69 -0.74 14.54
C LEU A 101 -5.11 -0.26 14.21
N GLY A 102 -6.12 -0.94 14.77
CA GLY A 102 -7.50 -0.50 14.68
C GLY A 102 -7.64 0.92 15.25
N GLY A 103 -8.38 1.79 14.55
CA GLY A 103 -8.59 3.17 14.98
C GLY A 103 -7.55 4.19 14.51
N MET A 104 -6.49 3.80 13.78
CA MET A 104 -5.46 4.75 13.33
C MET A 104 -6.01 5.92 12.49
N LEU A 105 -7.03 5.67 11.68
CA LEU A 105 -7.68 6.71 10.86
C LEU A 105 -8.95 7.25 11.50
N THR A 106 -9.72 6.40 12.20
CA THR A 106 -11.05 6.77 12.71
C THR A 106 -11.02 7.36 14.12
N ASN A 107 -10.00 7.06 14.92
CA ASN A 107 -9.75 7.63 16.24
C ASN A 107 -8.42 8.39 16.23
N TRP A 108 -8.44 9.53 15.54
CA TRP A 108 -7.24 10.35 15.36
C TRP A 108 -6.75 10.96 16.67
N SER A 109 -7.63 11.42 17.55
CA SER A 109 -7.24 12.05 18.84
C SER A 109 -6.36 11.13 19.71
N THR A 110 -6.73 9.84 19.78
CA THR A 110 -5.93 8.83 20.50
C THR A 110 -4.61 8.54 19.78
N THR A 111 -4.65 8.47 18.45
CA THR A 111 -3.46 8.21 17.63
C THR A 111 -2.45 9.36 17.76
N GLU A 112 -2.92 10.60 17.70
CA GLU A 112 -2.13 11.81 17.88
C GLU A 112 -1.46 11.86 19.25
N THR A 113 -2.21 11.56 20.32
CA THR A 113 -1.64 11.48 21.69
C THR A 113 -0.48 10.48 21.77
N ARG A 114 -0.62 9.32 21.10
CA ARG A 114 0.46 8.32 21.03
C ARG A 114 1.66 8.80 20.21
N LEU A 115 1.42 9.55 19.14
CA LEU A 115 2.49 10.17 18.34
C LEU A 115 3.25 11.24 19.14
N HIS A 116 2.57 12.04 19.95
CA HIS A 116 3.22 12.98 20.87
C HIS A 116 4.13 12.25 21.86
N LYS A 117 3.59 11.24 22.57
CA LYS A 117 4.40 10.42 23.47
C LYS A 117 5.60 9.76 22.78
N PHE A 118 5.44 9.33 21.53
CA PHE A 118 6.55 8.77 20.75
C PHE A 118 7.62 9.83 20.43
N ARG A 119 7.24 11.07 20.12
CA ARG A 119 8.18 12.18 19.90
C ARG A 119 8.94 12.51 21.18
N ASP A 120 8.26 12.53 22.32
CA ASP A 120 8.89 12.79 23.62
C ASP A 120 9.94 11.72 23.95
N LEU A 121 9.57 10.43 23.83
CA LEU A 121 10.51 9.31 24.02
C LEU A 121 11.70 9.36 23.06
N ARG A 122 11.48 9.78 21.81
CA ARG A 122 12.56 9.94 20.82
C ARG A 122 13.51 11.09 21.19
N ASN A 123 13.00 12.15 21.82
CA ASN A 123 13.81 13.26 22.30
C ASN A 123 14.62 12.85 23.54
N GLU A 124 14.00 12.18 24.51
CA GLU A 124 14.69 11.62 25.69
C GLU A 124 15.81 10.64 25.32
N GLN A 125 15.58 9.80 24.29
CA GLN A 125 16.61 8.90 23.78
C GLN A 125 17.81 9.67 23.20
N LYS A 126 17.57 10.76 22.48
CA LYS A 126 18.64 11.59 21.89
C LYS A 126 19.43 12.36 22.94
N THR A 127 18.80 12.79 24.03
CA THR A 127 19.44 13.52 25.12
C THR A 127 20.10 12.61 26.16
N GLY A 128 20.01 11.28 25.99
CA GLY A 128 20.61 10.30 26.91
C GLY A 128 19.80 10.03 28.19
N GLY A 129 18.64 10.66 28.36
CA GLY A 129 17.81 10.53 29.57
C GLY A 129 17.09 9.18 29.71
N LEU A 130 16.93 8.43 28.62
CA LEU A 130 16.13 7.20 28.57
C LEU A 130 16.61 6.09 29.55
N PHE A 131 17.88 6.11 29.94
CA PHE A 131 18.47 5.14 30.89
C PHE A 131 18.69 5.71 32.29
N SER A 132 18.46 7.02 32.51
CA SER A 132 18.67 7.65 33.82
C SER A 132 17.66 7.20 34.90
N HIS A 133 16.58 6.51 34.52
CA HIS A 133 15.54 6.03 35.44
C HIS A 133 15.60 4.51 35.71
N LYS A 134 16.64 3.80 35.28
CA LYS A 134 16.82 2.36 35.53
C LYS A 134 18.17 1.98 36.17
N THR A 135 18.76 2.88 36.94
CA THR A 135 19.91 2.57 37.80
C THR A 135 19.46 2.60 39.25
N ILE A 136 18.88 1.49 39.71
CA ILE A 136 18.94 1.00 41.10
C ILE A 136 19.13 -0.51 41.00
#